data_AF-A0A6J6Z2K2-F1
#
_entry.id   AF-A0A6J6Z2K2-F1
#
_cell.length_a   1.000
_cell.length_b   1.000
_cell.length_c   1.000
_cell.angle_alpha   90.00
_cell.angle_beta   90.00
_cell.angle_gamma   90.00
#
_symmetry.space_group_name_H-M   'P 1'
#
loop_
_entity.id
_entity.type
_entity.pdbx_description
1 polymer ?
#
loop_
_entity_poly.entity_id
_entity_poly.type
_entity_poly.pdbx_seq_one_letter_code
_entity_poly.pdbx_strand_id
1 'polypeptide(L)'
;MGIGKAAVFKHIPEYFPNDVGAVGGLVGTLGALGGFLLPPLFVYVREWTGLPQSTFIVLFILTFAATLWMHIAILKMLNHASPQLKKHIDHRDPQLNGV
;
A
#
# COMPACT_ATOMS: atom_id res chain seq x y z
N MET A 1 7.32 -18.39 -3.51
CA MET A 1 6.18 -17.99 -2.65
C MET A 1 6.73 -17.28 -1.43
N GLY A 2 6.79 -15.93 -1.39
CA GLY A 2 7.34 -15.26 -0.19
C GLY A 2 7.57 -13.75 -0.28
N ILE A 3 7.91 -13.22 -1.46
CA ILE A 3 8.32 -11.82 -1.61
C ILE A 3 7.21 -10.84 -1.17
N GLY A 4 5.96 -11.07 -1.58
CA GLY A 4 4.84 -10.18 -1.26
C GLY A 4 4.46 -10.16 0.23
N LYS A 5 4.40 -11.32 0.90
CA LYS A 5 4.10 -11.38 2.34
C LYS A 5 5.25 -10.77 3.15
N ALA A 6 6.51 -11.10 2.80
CA ALA A 6 7.69 -10.59 3.49
C ALA A 6 7.87 -9.06 3.35
N ALA A 7 7.49 -8.48 2.20
CA ALA A 7 7.57 -7.03 1.99
C ALA A 7 6.68 -6.24 2.97
N VAL A 8 5.45 -6.72 3.25
CA VAL A 8 4.56 -6.08 4.23
C VAL A 8 5.11 -6.19 5.65
N PHE A 9 5.60 -7.39 6.03
CA PHE A 9 6.18 -7.60 7.35
C PHE A 9 7.52 -6.89 7.56
N LYS A 10 8.21 -6.46 6.49
CA LYS A 10 9.43 -5.64 6.59
C LYS A 10 9.12 -4.20 7.01
N HIS A 11 8.00 -3.64 6.58
CA HIS A 11 7.62 -2.27 6.93
C HIS A 11 7.20 -2.11 8.41
N ILE A 12 6.67 -3.17 9.03
CA ILE A 12 6.23 -3.15 10.44
C ILE A 12 7.36 -2.83 11.43
N PRO A 13 8.52 -3.54 11.45
CA PRO A 13 9.63 -3.24 12.34
C PRO A 13 10.35 -1.92 12.03
N GLU A 14 10.25 -1.44 10.79
CA GLU A 14 10.84 -0.16 10.39
C GLU A 14 10.04 1.04 10.90
N TYR A 15 8.71 0.91 11.02
CA TYR A 15 7.84 1.97 11.55
C TYR A 15 7.53 1.84 13.06
N PHE A 16 7.49 0.63 13.61
CA PHE A 16 7.13 0.36 15.01
C PHE A 16 8.07 -0.66 15.67
N PRO A 17 9.34 -0.28 15.92
CA PRO A 17 10.37 -1.22 16.40
C PRO A 17 10.09 -1.79 17.80
N ASN A 18 9.40 -1.06 18.66
CA ASN A 18 9.10 -1.51 20.03
C ASN A 18 7.90 -2.48 20.11
N ASP A 19 7.03 -2.51 19.09
CA ASP A 19 5.73 -3.21 19.14
C ASP A 19 5.45 -4.09 17.91
N VAL A 20 6.50 -4.71 17.37
CA VAL A 20 6.45 -5.53 16.15
C VAL A 20 5.50 -6.73 16.25
N GLY A 21 5.39 -7.34 17.43
CA GLY A 21 4.51 -8.48 17.68
C GLY A 21 3.02 -8.11 17.70
N ALA A 22 2.68 -6.99 18.34
CA ALA A 22 1.29 -6.52 18.44
C ALA A 22 0.75 -6.05 17.09
N VAL A 23 1.53 -5.25 16.35
CA VAL A 23 1.16 -4.77 15.02
C VAL A 23 1.11 -5.93 14.02
N GLY A 24 2.08 -6.84 14.07
CA GLY A 24 2.08 -8.07 13.26
C GLY A 24 0.85 -8.96 13.53
N GLY A 25 0.46 -9.10 14.80
CA GLY A 25 -0.75 -9.82 15.21
C GLY A 25 -2.02 -9.19 14.65
N LEU A 26 -2.19 -7.87 14.78
CA LEU A 26 -3.33 -7.15 14.21
C LEU A 26 -3.44 -7.32 12.69
N VAL A 27 -2.34 -7.13 11.97
CA VAL A 27 -2.29 -7.34 10.50
C VAL A 27 -2.63 -8.79 10.15
N GLY A 28 -2.14 -9.75 10.94
CA GLY A 28 -2.46 -11.17 10.80
C GLY A 28 -3.96 -11.46 10.94
N THR A 29 -4.62 -10.87 11.95
CA THR A 29 -6.08 -11.05 12.15
C THR A 29 -6.90 -10.46 11.00
N LEU A 30 -6.53 -9.28 10.50
CA LEU A 30 -7.18 -8.67 9.34
C LEU A 30 -6.98 -9.53 8.07
N GLY A 31 -5.78 -10.09 7.90
CA GLY A 31 -5.50 -11.02 6.81
C GLY A 31 -6.32 -12.31 6.90
N ALA A 32 -6.50 -12.87 8.10
CA ALA A 32 -7.32 -14.05 8.33
C ALA A 32 -8.81 -13.78 8.08
N LEU A 33 -9.33 -12.63 8.54
CA LEU A 33 -10.71 -12.20 8.28
C LEU A 33 -10.95 -12.01 6.77
N GLY A 34 -10.03 -11.35 6.07
CA GLY A 34 -10.10 -11.22 4.62
C GLY A 34 -10.09 -12.57 3.91
N GLY A 35 -9.20 -13.48 4.33
CA GLY A 35 -9.12 -14.83 3.78
C GLY A 35 -10.34 -15.71 4.06
N PHE A 36 -11.06 -15.46 5.16
CA PHE A 36 -12.30 -16.15 5.49
C PHE A 36 -13.52 -15.59 4.73
N LEU A 37 -13.56 -14.27 4.52
CA LEU A 37 -14.65 -13.58 3.83
C LEU A 37 -14.56 -13.66 2.29
N LEU A 38 -13.36 -13.82 1.74
CA LEU A 38 -13.14 -13.90 0.28
C LEU A 38 -13.85 -15.09 -0.39
N PRO A 39 -13.77 -16.34 0.12
CA PRO A 39 -14.38 -17.49 -0.55
C PRO A 39 -15.91 -17.38 -0.69
N PRO A 40 -16.69 -16.98 0.34
CA PRO A 40 -18.12 -16.69 0.17
C PRO A 40 -18.38 -15.56 -0.83
N LEU A 41 -17.55 -14.51 -0.83
CA LEU A 41 -17.67 -13.39 -1.77
C LEU A 41 -17.47 -13.85 -3.21
N PHE A 42 -16.50 -14.73 -3.48
CA PHE A 42 -16.29 -15.30 -4.82
C PHE A 42 -17.48 -16.11 -5.31
N VAL A 43 -18.12 -16.86 -4.42
CA VAL A 43 -19.33 -17.62 -4.77
C VAL A 43 -20.45 -16.67 -5.19
N TYR A 44 -20.71 -15.63 -4.41
CA TYR A 44 -21.75 -14.64 -4.72
C TYR A 44 -21.49 -13.89 -6.04
N VAL A 45 -20.25 -13.42 -6.25
CA VAL A 45 -19.88 -12.72 -7.48
C VAL A 45 -19.95 -13.65 -8.69
N ARG A 46 -19.57 -14.93 -8.54
CA ARG A 46 -19.71 -15.95 -9.58
C ARG A 46 -21.17 -16.23 -9.92
N GLU A 47 -22.07 -16.28 -8.94
CA GLU A 47 -23.51 -16.47 -9.18
C GLU A 47 -24.10 -15.33 -10.01
N TRP A 48 -23.66 -14.09 -9.78
CA TRP A 48 -24.10 -12.93 -10.56
C TRP A 48 -23.54 -12.87 -11.98
N THR A 49 -22.24 -13.16 -12.15
CA THR A 49 -21.58 -13.05 -13.46
C THR A 49 -21.67 -14.31 -14.31
N GLY A 50 -22.01 -15.46 -13.73
CA GLY A 50 -22.14 -16.75 -14.42
C GLY A 50 -20.82 -17.32 -14.97
N LEU A 51 -19.72 -16.56 -14.90
CA LEU A 51 -18.43 -16.90 -15.49
C LEU A 51 -17.46 -17.42 -14.42
N PRO A 52 -16.72 -18.51 -14.70
CA PRO A 52 -15.69 -19.03 -13.80
C PRO A 52 -14.48 -18.10 -13.63
N GLN A 53 -14.29 -17.11 -14.53
CA GLN A 53 -13.20 -16.14 -14.47
C GLN A 53 -13.44 -14.98 -13.47
N SER A 54 -14.64 -14.90 -12.88
CA SER A 54 -15.04 -13.84 -11.93
C SER A 54 -14.08 -13.70 -10.75
N THR A 55 -13.51 -14.80 -10.25
CA THR A 55 -12.51 -14.80 -9.17
C THR A 55 -11.27 -13.96 -9.53
N PHE A 56 -10.79 -14.04 -10.77
CA PHE A 56 -9.62 -13.28 -11.21
C PHE A 56 -9.90 -11.78 -11.27
N ILE A 57 -11.12 -11.39 -11.66
CA ILE A 57 -11.53 -9.97 -11.70
C ILE A 57 -11.57 -9.41 -10.27
N VAL A 58 -12.13 -10.14 -9.31
CA VAL A 58 -12.19 -9.71 -7.91
C VAL A 58 -10.77 -9.57 -7.33
N LEU A 59 -9.90 -10.56 -7.57
CA LEU A 59 -8.50 -10.50 -7.13
C LEU A 59 -7.73 -9.36 -7.81
N PHE A 60 -8.01 -9.09 -9.08
CA PHE A 60 -7.39 -7.99 -9.82
C PHE A 60 -7.78 -6.63 -9.23
N ILE A 61 -9.07 -6.40 -8.99
CA ILE A 61 -9.56 -5.15 -8.37
C ILE A 61 -8.97 -4.98 -6.97
N LEU A 62 -8.97 -6.03 -6.15
CA LEU A 62 -8.38 -6.00 -4.81
C LEU A 62 -6.88 -5.66 -4.84
N THR A 63 -6.12 -6.30 -5.73
CA THR A 63 -4.68 -6.06 -5.87
C THR A 63 -4.39 -4.67 -6.41
N PHE A 64 -5.18 -4.20 -7.38
CA PHE A 64 -5.06 -2.87 -7.96
C PHE A 64 -5.34 -1.79 -6.93
N ALA A 65 -6.40 -1.95 -6.14
CA ALA A 65 -6.72 -1.04 -5.04
C ALA A 65 -5.59 -1.00 -3.99
N ALA A 66 -5.05 -2.17 -3.60
CA ALA A 66 -3.92 -2.25 -2.67
C ALA A 66 -2.66 -1.55 -3.23
N THR A 67 -2.39 -1.71 -4.52
CA THR A 67 -1.25 -1.08 -5.20
C THR A 67 -1.39 0.44 -5.25
N LEU A 68 -2.55 0.95 -5.63
CA LEU A 68 -2.84 2.39 -5.60
C LEU A 68 -2.71 2.96 -4.20
N TRP A 69 -3.22 2.24 -3.20
CA TRP A 69 -3.15 2.69 -1.82
C TRP A 69 -1.71 2.78 -1.31
N MET A 70 -0.89 1.77 -1.61
CA MET A 70 0.53 1.79 -1.29
C MET A 70 1.27 2.93 -2.02
N HIS A 71 0.94 3.18 -3.29
CA HIS A 71 1.53 4.28 -4.06
C HIS A 71 1.23 5.64 -3.42
N ILE A 72 -0.02 5.87 -3.00
CA ILE A 72 -0.43 7.12 -2.31
C ILE A 72 0.24 7.23 -0.95
N ALA A 73 0.32 6.13 -0.18
CA ALA A 73 0.96 6.12 1.14
C ALA A 73 2.44 6.50 1.03
N ILE A 74 3.17 5.93 0.07
CA ILE A 74 4.59 6.25 -0.19
C ILE A 74 4.74 7.72 -0.59
N LEU A 75 3.91 8.24 -1.50
CA LEU A 75 3.95 9.65 -1.89
C LEU A 75 3.68 10.60 -0.73
N LYS A 76 2.74 10.26 0.16
CA LYS A 76 2.48 11.02 1.39
C LYS A 76 3.66 10.99 2.35
N MET A 77 4.31 9.84 2.53
CA MET A 77 5.51 9.71 3.35
C MET A 77 6.69 10.50 2.77
N LEU A 78 6.87 10.48 1.45
CA LEU A 78 7.89 11.29 0.76
C LEU A 78 7.66 12.79 0.95
N ASN A 79 6.41 13.25 0.82
CA ASN A 79 6.04 14.65 1.06
C ASN A 79 6.25 15.08 2.52
N HIS A 80 6.03 14.20 3.50
CA HIS A 80 6.29 14.49 4.92
C HIS A 80 7.78 14.44 5.28
N ALA A 81 8.56 13.56 4.65
CA ALA A 81 9.99 13.41 4.92
C ALA A 81 10.84 14.51 4.24
N SER A 82 10.30 15.17 3.19
CA SER A 82 11.04 16.15 2.38
C SER A 82 10.46 17.58 2.39
N PRO A 83 10.23 18.25 3.54
CA PRO A 83 9.96 19.69 3.55
C PRO A 83 11.23 20.53 3.22
N GLN A 84 12.42 19.91 3.28
CA GLN A 84 13.73 20.57 3.10
C GLN A 84 14.08 20.87 1.62
N LEU A 85 13.54 20.12 0.65
CA LEU A 85 13.86 20.33 -0.77
C LEU A 85 13.05 21.47 -1.41
N LYS A 86 11.87 21.78 -0.85
CA LYS A 86 11.08 22.95 -1.27
C LYS A 86 11.74 24.27 -0.85
N LYS A 87 12.63 24.24 0.14
CA LYS A 87 13.32 25.44 0.67
C LYS A 87 14.57 25.86 -0.13
N HIS A 88 15.13 24.99 -0.97
CA HIS A 88 16.36 25.28 -1.74
C HIS A 88 16.13 25.53 -3.24
N ILE A 89 14.93 25.26 -3.76
CA ILE A 89 14.61 25.56 -5.17
C ILE A 89 14.27 27.06 -5.34
N ASP A 90 13.83 27.74 -4.28
CA ASP A 90 13.42 29.15 -4.29
C ASP A 90 14.60 30.14 -4.10
N HIS A 91 15.85 29.67 -4.17
CA HIS A 91 17.06 30.52 -4.08
C HIS A 91 17.91 30.50 -5.36
N ARG A 92 17.38 29.94 -6.46
CA ARG A 92 18.07 29.95 -7.74
C ARG A 92 17.78 31.26 -8.50
N ASP A 93 18.62 32.24 -8.18
CA ASP A 93 19.25 33.23 -9.07
C ASP A 93 18.44 34.48 -9.54
N PRO A 94 18.51 35.61 -8.79
CA PRO A 94 18.37 36.96 -9.36
C PRO A 94 19.67 37.50 -9.99
N GLN A 95 20.79 36.78 -9.86
CA GLN A 95 22.14 37.24 -10.26
C GLN A 95 22.54 36.79 -11.69
N LEU A 96 21.62 36.97 -12.65
CA LEU A 96 21.89 36.84 -14.09
C LEU A 96 21.40 38.08 -14.84
N ASN A 97 21.54 39.26 -14.22
CA ASN A 97 21.32 40.54 -14.90
C ASN A 97 22.24 41.62 -14.31
N GLY A 98 23.42 41.80 -14.93
CA GLY A 98 24.29 42.95 -14.70
C GLY A 98 25.70 42.59 -14.25
N VAL A 99 26.56 42.16 -15.18
CA VAL A 99 27.76 42.91 -15.64
C VAL A 99 28.10 42.43 -17.06
#